data_AF-A0A7Y7B9W4-F1
#
_entry.id   AF-A0A7Y7B9W4-F1
#
_cell.length_a   1.000
_cell.length_b   1.000
_cell.length_c   1.000
_cell.angle_alpha   90.00
_cell.angle_beta   90.00
_cell.angle_gamma   90.00
#
_symmetry.space_group_name_H-M   'P 1'
#
loop_
_entity.id
_entity.type
_entity.pdbx_description
1 polymer ?
#
loop_
_entity_poly.entity_id
_entity_poly.type
_entity_poly.pdbx_seq_one_letter_code
_entity_poly.pdbx_strand_id
1 'polypeptide(L)'
;MTSSATPLLLSAPTLSPDTAHVPTGRILMIHPPYVHDDYLGTGTPFSPDRLPFLPVAPLYAAELLERQGLAEPDLFDCQLHDLRTAENLEDYDAFGIAVMGAQNISPAAQVHRHLTVERELPADKVHVGGQGVERLSPEEFERIFPGAHQTDRRWLSAVPGAMDIDLHHQLDRLTEDDLRTYLTHELTLPFSQGCLFGCSFCGAQIQQREAFFNVRAHLENACRIAERLGLTSLYLYCTSLDFFQQGLPGGNLGLLTAQLEAVIEVEERYPGIRIGLHALTRADSYNAAMRSEQVRDLVLRAGFDRFGFGADGAASVAVLRAMRKHADTLRSDLITAFQHMEEHALVPEILYVFGIPEETEETLVETRTLCGLLLETFPSSEYRGFPAKNEIPGNSNWKRPGWRGSAAHRTLLDHPDHFLNLGFEALANETSHRDPEMRMLVNRYAVDMSRHAHDLGRVRSYLTLPVAAPGAAIMDEETLEGFRDIAAHYAPDAAAELRTDNLAELRPVLNSAIPKDY
;
A
#
# COMPACT_ATOMS: atom_id res chain seq x y z
N MET A 1 -3.09 44.97 35.45
CA MET A 1 -1.89 44.11 35.43
C MET A 1 -2.08 43.10 34.32
N THR A 2 -1.63 43.46 33.12
CA THR A 2 -1.72 42.65 31.89
C THR A 2 -0.37 41.96 31.71
N SER A 3 -0.34 40.65 31.95
CA SER A 3 0.84 39.81 31.73
C SER A 3 0.91 39.45 30.26
N SER A 4 1.83 40.08 29.53
CA SER A 4 2.15 39.71 28.15
C SER A 4 3.07 38.47 28.21
N ALA A 5 2.61 37.35 27.67
CA ALA A 5 3.42 36.16 27.51
C ALA A 5 4.05 36.21 26.11
N THR A 6 5.36 36.44 26.08
CA THR A 6 6.18 36.36 24.87
C THR A 6 6.20 34.90 24.40
N PRO A 7 5.91 34.61 23.12
CA PRO A 7 6.02 33.25 22.61
C PRO A 7 7.49 32.85 22.57
N LEU A 8 7.85 31.83 23.35
CA LEU A 8 9.11 31.11 23.25
C LEU A 8 9.17 30.47 21.86
N LEU A 9 9.90 31.12 20.94
CA LEU A 9 10.38 30.49 19.71
C LEU A 9 11.36 29.39 20.12
N LEU A 10 10.85 28.16 20.23
CA LEU A 10 11.68 26.97 20.28
C LEU A 10 12.37 26.86 18.92
N SER A 11 13.65 27.23 18.86
CA SER A 11 14.53 26.93 17.73
C SER A 11 14.46 25.43 17.44
N ALA A 12 14.12 25.09 16.20
CA ALA A 12 14.13 23.72 15.73
C ALA A 12 15.52 23.11 15.99
N PRO A 13 15.59 21.86 16.49
CA PRO A 13 16.88 21.22 16.69
C PRO A 13 17.58 21.11 15.33
N THR A 14 18.75 21.74 15.21
CA THR A 14 19.70 21.47 14.13
C THR A 14 20.23 20.06 14.32
N LEU A 15 19.53 19.07 13.75
CA LEU A 15 20.10 17.76 13.50
C LEU A 15 21.27 17.99 12.54
N SER A 16 22.51 17.86 13.03
CA SER A 16 23.64 17.58 12.16
C SER A 16 23.39 16.15 11.67
N PRO A 17 22.99 15.94 10.40
CA PRO A 17 22.69 14.61 9.94
C PRO A 17 24.02 13.85 9.86
N ASP A 18 24.06 12.67 10.47
CA ASP A 18 25.16 11.75 10.24
C ASP A 18 25.07 11.28 8.78
N THR A 19 25.79 11.95 7.87
CA THR A 19 25.73 11.69 6.42
C THR A 19 26.32 10.34 6.04
N ALA A 20 26.91 9.61 7.00
CA ALA A 20 27.53 8.31 6.79
C ALA A 20 26.57 7.22 6.26
N HIS A 21 25.26 7.45 6.30
CA HIS A 21 24.24 6.48 5.90
C HIS A 21 23.40 6.90 4.68
N VAL A 22 23.76 8.01 4.03
CA VAL A 22 23.07 8.51 2.84
C VAL A 22 23.88 8.11 1.61
N PRO A 23 23.26 7.51 0.58
CA PRO A 23 23.96 7.21 -0.66
C PRO A 23 24.47 8.50 -1.32
N THR A 24 25.67 8.44 -1.91
CA THR A 24 26.28 9.55 -2.64
C THR A 24 26.87 9.09 -3.97
N GLY A 25 27.13 10.02 -4.88
CA GLY A 25 27.68 9.72 -6.21
C GLY A 25 26.60 9.23 -7.18
N ARG A 26 27.00 8.44 -8.18
CA ARG A 26 26.06 7.90 -9.16
C ARG A 26 25.31 6.72 -8.54
N ILE A 27 23.99 6.80 -8.43
CA ILE A 27 23.16 5.78 -7.78
C ILE A 27 22.14 5.17 -8.72
N LEU A 28 21.99 3.84 -8.69
CA LEU A 28 20.87 3.15 -9.32
C LEU A 28 19.75 2.92 -8.30
N MET A 29 18.62 3.60 -8.48
CA MET A 29 17.42 3.47 -7.65
C MET A 29 16.51 2.39 -8.25
N ILE A 30 16.44 1.25 -7.56
CA ILE A 30 15.75 0.05 -7.98
C ILE A 30 14.39 -0.04 -7.29
N HIS A 31 13.33 -0.10 -8.08
CA HIS A 31 12.04 -0.59 -7.63
C HIS A 31 12.02 -2.13 -7.76
N PRO A 32 11.87 -2.89 -6.66
CA PRO A 32 11.85 -4.35 -6.73
C PRO A 32 10.72 -4.90 -7.60
N PRO A 33 10.82 -6.16 -8.07
CA PRO A 33 9.73 -6.83 -8.75
C PRO A 33 8.44 -6.81 -7.93
N TYR A 34 7.32 -7.03 -8.61
CA TYR A 34 6.09 -7.34 -7.92
C TYR A 34 6.25 -8.56 -7.00
N VAL A 35 5.57 -8.54 -5.87
CA VAL A 35 5.77 -9.49 -4.78
C VAL A 35 5.49 -10.95 -5.14
N HIS A 36 4.68 -11.21 -6.17
CA HIS A 36 4.40 -12.57 -6.64
C HIS A 36 5.21 -12.96 -7.91
N ASP A 37 6.10 -12.09 -8.38
CA ASP A 37 7.02 -12.37 -9.50
C ASP A 37 8.41 -12.73 -8.98
N ASP A 38 8.78 -14.01 -9.12
CA ASP A 38 9.99 -14.59 -8.54
C ASP A 38 11.10 -14.87 -9.58
N TYR A 39 11.17 -14.04 -10.63
CA TYR A 39 12.10 -14.27 -11.75
C TYR A 39 13.58 -14.14 -11.34
N LEU A 40 13.86 -13.36 -10.29
CA LEU A 40 15.19 -13.23 -9.69
C LEU A 40 15.52 -14.42 -8.78
N GLY A 41 14.52 -15.08 -8.16
CA GLY A 41 14.75 -16.18 -7.24
C GLY A 41 14.83 -17.56 -7.90
N THR A 42 14.12 -17.80 -9.00
CA THR A 42 13.79 -19.17 -9.47
C THR A 42 14.23 -19.53 -10.90
N GLY A 43 15.00 -18.67 -11.59
CA GLY A 43 15.37 -18.91 -12.99
C GLY A 43 14.18 -18.85 -13.96
N THR A 44 13.02 -18.40 -13.47
CA THR A 44 11.81 -18.16 -14.27
C THR A 44 12.09 -17.07 -15.32
N PRO A 45 11.58 -17.21 -16.56
CA PRO A 45 11.67 -16.16 -17.55
C PRO A 45 11.07 -14.85 -17.04
N PHE A 46 11.68 -13.73 -17.40
CA PHE A 46 11.12 -12.43 -17.08
C PHE A 46 9.85 -12.21 -17.92
N SER A 47 8.81 -11.68 -17.26
CA SER A 47 7.64 -11.11 -17.90
C SER A 47 7.43 -9.74 -17.27
N PRO A 48 7.19 -8.68 -18.06
CA PRO A 48 6.69 -7.44 -17.51
C PRO A 48 5.42 -7.68 -16.71
N ASP A 49 5.28 -6.91 -15.65
CA ASP A 49 4.08 -6.82 -14.86
C ASP A 49 2.89 -6.47 -15.76
N ARG A 50 1.74 -7.09 -15.51
CA ARG A 50 0.50 -6.84 -16.25
C ARG A 50 -0.14 -5.51 -15.92
N LEU A 51 0.05 -5.03 -14.69
CA LEU A 51 -0.53 -3.79 -14.17
C LEU A 51 0.52 -3.05 -13.34
N PRO A 52 1.62 -2.61 -13.98
CA PRO A 52 2.69 -1.89 -13.31
C PRO A 52 2.17 -0.52 -12.85
N PHE A 53 2.60 -0.10 -11.66
CA PHE A 53 2.34 1.25 -11.17
C PHE A 53 3.62 2.08 -11.21
N LEU A 54 3.45 3.39 -11.40
CA LEU A 54 4.58 4.33 -11.35
C LEU A 54 5.22 4.27 -9.95
N PRO A 55 6.52 3.93 -9.83
CA PRO A 55 7.16 3.77 -8.52
C PRO A 55 7.50 5.14 -7.92
N VAL A 56 6.48 5.81 -7.37
CA VAL A 56 6.57 7.17 -6.82
C VAL A 56 7.60 7.29 -5.70
N ALA A 57 7.72 6.29 -4.82
CA ALA A 57 8.65 6.35 -3.69
C ALA A 57 10.14 6.50 -4.11
N PRO A 58 10.70 5.66 -5.01
CA PRO A 58 12.06 5.87 -5.50
C PRO A 58 12.21 7.15 -6.34
N LEU A 59 11.18 7.58 -7.08
CA LEU A 59 11.18 8.88 -7.79
C LEU A 59 11.37 10.06 -6.82
N TYR A 60 10.65 10.08 -5.69
CA TYR A 60 10.80 11.11 -4.66
C TYR A 60 12.18 11.07 -4.00
N ALA A 61 12.67 9.87 -3.68
CA ALA A 61 13.99 9.73 -3.07
C ALA A 61 15.09 10.22 -4.02
N ALA A 62 15.01 9.87 -5.31
CA ALA A 62 15.91 10.35 -6.36
C ALA A 62 15.92 11.88 -6.44
N GLU A 63 14.74 12.50 -6.58
CA GLU A 63 14.61 13.96 -6.69
C GLU A 63 15.16 14.69 -5.46
N LEU A 64 14.94 14.15 -4.25
CA LEU A 64 15.50 14.71 -3.03
C LEU A 64 17.03 14.62 -2.97
N LEU A 65 17.59 13.45 -3.28
CA LEU A 65 19.04 13.24 -3.25
C LEU A 65 19.75 14.16 -4.25
N GLU A 66 19.19 14.30 -5.45
CA GLU A 66 19.72 15.17 -6.50
C GLU A 66 19.62 16.66 -6.13
N ARG A 67 18.47 17.12 -5.63
CA ARG A 67 18.30 18.52 -5.17
C ARG A 67 19.27 18.90 -4.04
N GLN A 68 19.66 17.94 -3.21
CA GLN A 68 20.65 18.16 -2.15
C GLN A 68 22.11 18.04 -2.65
N GLY A 69 22.32 17.74 -3.94
CA GLY A 69 23.65 17.56 -4.52
C GLY A 69 24.40 16.35 -3.96
N LEU A 70 23.67 15.34 -3.49
CA LEU A 70 24.25 14.16 -2.85
C LEU A 70 24.49 13.04 -3.85
N ALA A 71 23.56 12.85 -4.79
CA ALA A 71 23.64 11.77 -5.75
C ALA A 71 23.12 12.17 -7.13
N GLU A 72 23.57 11.43 -8.15
CA GLU A 72 23.08 11.47 -9.53
C GLU A 72 22.28 10.18 -9.78
N PRO A 73 20.95 10.20 -9.61
CA PRO A 73 20.15 8.97 -9.57
C PRO A 73 19.73 8.52 -10.96
N ASP A 74 19.94 7.25 -11.31
CA ASP A 74 19.25 6.57 -12.41
C ASP A 74 18.15 5.67 -11.83
N LEU A 75 17.05 5.46 -12.55
CA LEU A 75 15.94 4.61 -12.11
C LEU A 75 15.95 3.27 -12.85
N PHE A 76 15.70 2.18 -12.13
CA PHE A 76 15.48 0.86 -12.69
C PHE A 76 14.21 0.24 -12.10
N ASP A 77 13.19 0.02 -12.93
CA ASP A 77 11.94 -0.59 -12.48
C ASP A 77 11.86 -2.07 -12.88
N CYS A 78 11.99 -2.95 -11.89
CA CYS A 78 11.90 -4.39 -12.09
C CYS A 78 10.48 -4.89 -12.42
N GLN A 79 9.45 -4.03 -12.38
CA GLN A 79 8.12 -4.34 -12.92
C GLN A 79 8.13 -4.39 -14.45
N LEU A 80 8.96 -3.58 -15.10
CA LEU A 80 8.97 -3.44 -16.57
C LEU A 80 10.22 -4.04 -17.22
N HIS A 81 11.32 -4.13 -16.47
CA HIS A 81 12.62 -4.51 -16.99
C HIS A 81 13.26 -5.66 -16.21
N ASP A 82 14.02 -6.49 -16.91
CA ASP A 82 14.76 -7.62 -16.32
C ASP A 82 16.10 -7.14 -15.74
N LEU A 83 16.24 -7.09 -14.41
CA LEU A 83 17.49 -6.66 -13.78
C LEU A 83 18.70 -7.53 -14.18
N ARG A 84 18.49 -8.79 -14.56
CA ARG A 84 19.57 -9.71 -14.94
C ARG A 84 20.26 -9.27 -16.22
N THR A 85 19.58 -8.52 -17.09
CA THR A 85 20.12 -8.01 -18.35
C THR A 85 20.71 -6.60 -18.21
N ALA A 86 20.66 -6.00 -17.01
CA ALA A 86 21.26 -4.70 -16.78
C ALA A 86 22.79 -4.74 -16.97
N GLU A 87 23.27 -3.83 -17.80
CA GLU A 87 24.68 -3.64 -18.13
C GLU A 87 25.30 -2.53 -17.25
N ASN A 88 26.62 -2.58 -17.07
CA ASN A 88 27.41 -1.54 -16.38
C ASN A 88 26.94 -1.25 -14.93
N LEU A 89 26.49 -2.28 -14.20
CA LEU A 89 26.12 -2.11 -12.79
C LEU A 89 27.33 -1.67 -11.94
N GLU A 90 28.52 -2.09 -12.32
CA GLU A 90 29.80 -1.73 -11.70
C GLU A 90 30.13 -0.22 -11.76
N ASP A 91 29.50 0.54 -12.67
CA ASP A 91 29.71 1.98 -12.82
C ASP A 91 28.98 2.81 -11.75
N TYR A 92 28.09 2.19 -10.97
CA TYR A 92 27.38 2.88 -9.90
C TYR A 92 28.18 2.87 -8.59
N ASP A 93 28.17 4.02 -7.93
CA ASP A 93 28.77 4.20 -6.61
C ASP A 93 27.90 3.58 -5.52
N ALA A 94 26.58 3.59 -5.71
CA ALA A 94 25.59 3.05 -4.78
C ALA A 94 24.37 2.45 -5.49
N PHE A 95 23.61 1.63 -4.76
CA PHE A 95 22.31 1.09 -5.18
C PHE A 95 21.26 1.40 -4.13
N GLY A 96 20.11 1.95 -4.52
CA GLY A 96 18.97 2.18 -3.63
C GLY A 96 17.86 1.18 -3.90
N ILE A 97 17.38 0.44 -2.89
CA ILE A 97 16.27 -0.51 -3.01
C ILE A 97 15.08 -0.01 -2.20
N ALA A 98 13.94 0.23 -2.87
CA ALA A 98 12.74 0.76 -2.23
C ALA A 98 11.81 -0.36 -1.69
N VAL A 99 11.45 -0.29 -0.41
CA VAL A 99 10.59 -1.28 0.27
C VAL A 99 9.37 -0.60 0.90
N MET A 100 8.25 -0.61 0.18
CA MET A 100 7.03 0.09 0.61
C MET A 100 6.26 -0.63 1.72
N GLY A 101 6.02 -1.94 1.57
CA GLY A 101 5.33 -2.78 2.55
C GLY A 101 6.15 -3.97 3.00
N ALA A 102 5.67 -4.71 4.01
CA ALA A 102 6.38 -5.87 4.52
C ALA A 102 6.56 -6.98 3.47
N GLN A 103 5.53 -7.24 2.65
CA GLN A 103 5.63 -8.18 1.54
C GLN A 103 6.72 -7.82 0.52
N ASN A 104 7.03 -6.53 0.35
CA ASN A 104 8.09 -6.08 -0.55
C ASN A 104 9.50 -6.40 -0.01
N ILE A 105 9.65 -6.84 1.25
CA ILE A 105 10.95 -7.31 1.77
C ILE A 105 11.42 -8.54 1.00
N SER A 106 10.50 -9.43 0.60
CA SER A 106 10.82 -10.63 -0.18
C SER A 106 11.52 -10.27 -1.52
N PRO A 107 10.88 -9.57 -2.47
CA PRO A 107 11.54 -9.20 -3.73
C PRO A 107 12.74 -8.27 -3.51
N ALA A 108 12.75 -7.41 -2.49
CA ALA A 108 13.93 -6.59 -2.17
C ALA A 108 15.14 -7.45 -1.74
N ALA A 109 14.92 -8.50 -0.95
CA ALA A 109 15.98 -9.43 -0.56
C ALA A 109 16.52 -10.21 -1.77
N GLN A 110 15.66 -10.51 -2.76
CA GLN A 110 16.07 -11.13 -4.02
C GLN A 110 16.93 -10.17 -4.86
N VAL A 111 16.53 -8.90 -4.99
CA VAL A 111 17.35 -7.86 -5.65
C VAL A 111 18.70 -7.73 -4.94
N HIS A 112 18.71 -7.64 -3.61
CA HIS A 112 19.95 -7.57 -2.83
C HIS A 112 20.85 -8.78 -3.09
N ARG A 113 20.32 -10.01 -3.07
CA ARG A 113 21.07 -11.24 -3.35
C ARG A 113 21.61 -11.24 -4.78
N HIS A 114 20.81 -10.81 -5.76
CA HIS A 114 21.24 -10.71 -7.15
C HIS A 114 22.45 -9.78 -7.27
N LEU A 115 22.39 -8.58 -6.69
CA LEU A 115 23.48 -7.61 -6.73
C LEU A 115 24.75 -8.14 -6.01
N THR A 116 24.59 -8.68 -4.81
CA THR A 116 25.74 -8.99 -3.92
C THR A 116 26.34 -10.38 -4.11
N VAL A 117 25.52 -11.38 -4.41
CA VAL A 117 25.97 -12.78 -4.53
C VAL A 117 26.14 -13.17 -6.00
N GLU A 118 25.18 -12.84 -6.86
CA GLU A 118 25.20 -13.28 -8.27
C GLU A 118 26.04 -12.35 -9.15
N ARG A 119 26.00 -11.04 -8.88
CA ARG A 119 26.82 -10.02 -9.57
C ARG A 119 28.10 -9.64 -8.80
N GLU A 120 28.30 -10.20 -7.61
CA GLU A 120 29.48 -9.99 -6.77
C GLU A 120 29.79 -8.51 -6.45
N LEU A 121 28.74 -7.66 -6.41
CA LEU A 121 28.89 -6.25 -6.08
C LEU A 121 29.05 -6.06 -4.57
N PRO A 122 29.84 -5.07 -4.10
CA PRO A 122 30.03 -4.84 -2.67
C PRO A 122 28.71 -4.51 -1.95
N ALA A 123 28.38 -5.26 -0.90
CA ALA A 123 27.14 -5.09 -0.15
C ALA A 123 27.04 -3.73 0.54
N ASP A 124 28.17 -3.14 0.93
CA ASP A 124 28.25 -1.80 1.52
C ASP A 124 27.88 -0.67 0.54
N LYS A 125 27.74 -0.97 -0.76
CA LYS A 125 27.14 -0.04 -1.74
C LYS A 125 25.62 -0.09 -1.77
N VAL A 126 24.98 -1.07 -1.10
CA VAL A 126 23.53 -1.26 -1.19
C VAL A 126 22.84 -0.57 -0.03
N HIS A 127 21.89 0.30 -0.36
CA HIS A 127 21.03 1.02 0.58
C HIS A 127 19.59 0.54 0.43
N VAL A 128 18.97 0.10 1.51
CA VAL A 128 17.57 -0.38 1.50
C VAL A 128 16.75 0.53 2.39
N GLY A 129 15.69 1.12 1.83
CA GLY A 129 14.88 2.12 2.50
C GLY A 129 13.39 1.96 2.22
N GLY A 130 12.57 2.56 3.10
CA GLY A 130 11.10 2.55 2.97
C GLY A 130 10.40 2.00 4.21
N GLN A 131 9.08 2.15 4.24
CA GLN A 131 8.27 1.85 5.43
C GLN A 131 8.33 0.37 5.84
N GLY A 132 8.52 -0.55 4.90
CA GLY A 132 8.62 -1.98 5.19
C GLY A 132 9.85 -2.34 6.03
N VAL A 133 10.96 -1.61 5.90
CA VAL A 133 12.21 -1.91 6.62
C VAL A 133 12.50 -0.95 7.77
N GLU A 134 11.86 0.22 7.82
CA GLU A 134 12.26 1.34 8.72
C GLU A 134 12.30 0.98 10.22
N ARG A 135 11.52 -0.01 10.66
CA ARG A 135 11.41 -0.38 12.09
C ARG A 135 12.13 -1.66 12.47
N LEU A 136 12.76 -2.35 11.53
CA LEU A 136 13.64 -3.47 11.82
C LEU A 136 14.78 -3.00 12.73
N SER A 137 15.19 -3.83 13.70
CA SER A 137 16.43 -3.54 14.43
C SER A 137 17.65 -3.75 13.51
N PRO A 138 18.82 -3.17 13.83
CA PRO A 138 20.03 -3.39 13.05
C PRO A 138 20.35 -4.88 12.84
N GLU A 139 20.14 -5.71 13.86
CA GLU A 139 20.35 -7.16 13.76
C GLU A 139 19.30 -7.88 12.90
N GLU A 140 18.05 -7.40 12.92
CA GLU A 140 16.99 -7.93 12.06
C GLU A 140 17.24 -7.57 10.60
N PHE A 141 17.66 -6.33 10.35
CA PHE A 141 18.03 -5.83 9.04
C PHE A 141 19.24 -6.59 8.47
N GLU A 142 20.33 -6.71 9.23
CA GLU A 142 21.55 -7.42 8.82
C GLU A 142 21.29 -8.90 8.49
N ARG A 143 20.31 -9.54 9.14
CA ARG A 143 19.93 -10.92 8.80
C ARG A 143 19.26 -11.05 7.43
N ILE A 144 18.53 -10.02 6.99
CA ILE A 144 17.83 -10.02 5.70
C ILE A 144 18.74 -9.47 4.59
N PHE A 145 19.48 -8.40 4.89
CA PHE A 145 20.30 -7.64 3.94
C PHE A 145 21.75 -7.53 4.47
N PRO A 146 22.50 -8.65 4.51
CA PRO A 146 23.82 -8.68 5.14
C PRO A 146 24.80 -7.73 4.45
N GLY A 147 25.41 -6.85 5.24
CA GLY A 147 26.39 -5.86 4.77
C GLY A 147 25.80 -4.61 4.12
N ALA A 148 24.48 -4.53 3.91
CA ALA A 148 23.82 -3.36 3.35
C ALA A 148 23.55 -2.27 4.40
N HIS A 149 23.14 -1.09 3.93
CA HIS A 149 22.76 0.04 4.77
C HIS A 149 21.24 0.21 4.84
N GLN A 150 20.70 0.25 6.06
CA GLN A 150 19.32 0.63 6.29
C GLN A 150 19.18 2.16 6.21
N THR A 151 18.39 2.67 5.28
CA THR A 151 18.16 4.11 5.12
C THR A 151 16.86 4.54 5.80
N ASP A 152 16.96 5.47 6.74
CA ASP A 152 15.80 6.06 7.41
C ASP A 152 15.13 7.11 6.51
N ARG A 153 13.87 6.88 6.12
CA ARG A 153 13.08 7.85 5.35
C ARG A 153 12.90 9.18 6.08
N ARG A 154 13.00 9.21 7.42
CA ARG A 154 12.85 10.43 8.21
C ARG A 154 13.88 11.47 7.83
N TRP A 155 15.07 11.03 7.46
CA TRP A 155 16.14 11.90 7.01
C TRP A 155 15.71 12.66 5.74
N LEU A 156 15.24 11.96 4.71
CA LEU A 156 14.71 12.56 3.48
C LEU A 156 13.50 13.46 3.76
N SER A 157 12.57 13.02 4.61
CA SER A 157 11.37 13.81 4.94
C SER A 157 11.64 15.07 5.76
N ALA A 158 12.81 15.15 6.41
CA ALA A 158 13.21 16.31 7.21
C ALA A 158 13.89 17.41 6.37
N VAL A 159 14.20 17.13 5.09
CA VAL A 159 14.76 18.12 4.18
C VAL A 159 13.75 19.26 3.97
N PRO A 160 14.17 20.54 4.06
CA PRO A 160 13.28 21.66 3.78
C PRO A 160 12.63 21.55 2.40
N GLY A 161 11.31 21.62 2.35
CA GLY A 161 10.55 21.48 1.10
C GLY A 161 10.34 20.04 0.62
N ALA A 162 10.60 19.02 1.45
CA ALA A 162 10.39 17.62 1.06
C ALA A 162 8.96 17.27 0.62
N MET A 163 7.97 18.04 1.09
CA MET A 163 6.57 17.93 0.66
C MET A 163 6.24 18.75 -0.57
N ASP A 164 7.07 19.74 -0.92
CA ASP A 164 6.85 20.70 -2.01
C ASP A 164 7.66 20.34 -3.27
N ILE A 165 7.92 19.05 -3.45
CA ILE A 165 8.75 18.56 -4.54
C ILE A 165 7.93 18.49 -5.82
N ASP A 166 8.59 18.79 -6.92
CA ASP A 166 8.08 18.58 -8.26
C ASP A 166 8.91 17.46 -8.90
N LEU A 167 8.25 16.39 -9.34
CA LEU A 167 8.90 15.21 -9.92
C LEU A 167 9.17 15.33 -11.43
N HIS A 168 8.91 16.48 -12.06
CA HIS A 168 9.03 16.62 -13.52
C HIS A 168 10.39 16.17 -14.04
N HIS A 169 11.48 16.48 -13.32
CA HIS A 169 12.84 16.14 -13.73
C HIS A 169 13.05 14.62 -13.81
N GLN A 170 12.67 13.89 -12.76
CA GLN A 170 12.80 12.43 -12.77
C GLN A 170 11.84 11.78 -13.78
N LEU A 171 10.63 12.32 -13.94
CA LEU A 171 9.66 11.80 -14.89
C LEU A 171 10.14 11.95 -16.34
N ASP A 172 10.82 13.05 -16.69
CA ASP A 172 11.38 13.28 -18.03
C ASP A 172 12.60 12.39 -18.35
N ARG A 173 13.15 11.66 -17.35
CA ARG A 173 14.22 10.66 -17.54
C ARG A 173 13.69 9.25 -17.83
N LEU A 174 12.41 8.99 -17.59
CA LEU A 174 11.77 7.73 -17.93
C LEU A 174 11.52 7.63 -19.44
N THR A 175 11.52 6.42 -19.97
CA THR A 175 11.23 6.21 -21.41
C THR A 175 9.76 6.50 -21.72
N GLU A 176 9.46 6.90 -22.95
CA GLU A 176 8.06 7.15 -23.35
C GLU A 176 7.20 5.88 -23.28
N ASP A 177 7.79 4.71 -23.54
CA ASP A 177 7.09 3.42 -23.47
C ASP A 177 6.72 3.06 -22.03
N ASP A 178 7.64 3.26 -21.08
CA ASP A 178 7.36 3.06 -19.65
C ASP A 178 6.29 4.03 -19.15
N LEU A 179 6.43 5.33 -19.46
CA LEU A 179 5.45 6.35 -19.10
C LEU A 179 4.08 6.04 -19.68
N ARG A 180 4.00 5.64 -20.95
CA ARG A 180 2.72 5.25 -21.57
C ARG A 180 2.09 4.09 -20.80
N THR A 181 2.89 3.10 -20.42
CA THR A 181 2.42 1.92 -19.70
C THR A 181 1.85 2.33 -18.33
N TYR A 182 2.59 3.12 -17.53
CA TYR A 182 2.09 3.60 -16.25
C TYR A 182 0.80 4.43 -16.38
N LEU A 183 0.76 5.38 -17.32
CA LEU A 183 -0.37 6.31 -17.46
C LEU A 183 -1.64 5.65 -18.03
N THR A 184 -1.54 4.46 -18.62
CA THR A 184 -2.70 3.67 -19.04
C THR A 184 -3.33 2.85 -17.92
N HIS A 185 -2.69 2.81 -16.76
CA HIS A 185 -3.18 2.19 -15.54
C HIS A 185 -3.49 3.24 -14.47
N GLU A 186 -3.96 2.77 -13.31
CA GLU A 186 -4.12 3.65 -12.17
C GLU A 186 -2.77 4.19 -11.70
N LEU A 187 -2.71 5.52 -11.53
CA LEU A 187 -1.53 6.21 -11.03
C LEU A 187 -1.69 6.57 -9.55
N THR A 188 -0.59 6.49 -8.83
CA THR A 188 -0.52 7.08 -7.50
C THR A 188 -0.36 8.60 -7.60
N LEU A 189 -1.31 9.35 -7.05
CA LEU A 189 -1.19 10.79 -6.81
C LEU A 189 -0.80 11.04 -5.34
N PRO A 190 0.43 11.49 -5.06
CA PRO A 190 0.82 11.94 -3.73
C PRO A 190 -0.09 13.07 -3.26
N PHE A 191 -1.01 12.76 -2.35
CA PHE A 191 -1.99 13.73 -1.87
C PHE A 191 -1.59 14.28 -0.50
N SER A 192 -1.51 13.40 0.50
CA SER A 192 -1.12 13.78 1.86
C SER A 192 -0.42 12.63 2.61
N GLN A 193 0.25 12.98 3.71
CA GLN A 193 0.80 12.01 4.65
C GLN A 193 0.54 12.43 6.09
N GLY A 194 0.45 11.43 6.97
CA GLY A 194 0.15 11.63 8.39
C GLY A 194 -1.31 11.39 8.73
N CYS A 195 -1.53 10.77 9.88
CA CYS A 195 -2.85 10.42 10.38
C CYS A 195 -2.91 10.75 11.87
N LEU A 196 -3.99 11.39 12.34
CA LEU A 196 -4.17 11.72 13.76
C LEU A 196 -4.56 10.49 14.60
N PHE A 197 -5.06 9.45 13.95
CA PHE A 197 -5.47 8.20 14.61
C PHE A 197 -4.27 7.35 15.00
N GLY A 198 -4.48 6.41 15.93
CA GLY A 198 -3.44 5.56 16.53
C GLY A 198 -3.72 4.08 16.43
N CYS A 199 -4.26 3.62 15.29
CA CYS A 199 -4.63 2.22 15.06
C CYS A 199 -3.45 1.27 15.31
N SER A 200 -3.64 0.22 16.11
CA SER A 200 -2.55 -0.66 16.58
C SER A 200 -1.85 -1.44 15.46
N PHE A 201 -2.62 -1.83 14.44
CA PHE A 201 -2.19 -2.63 13.29
C PHE A 201 -1.56 -1.79 12.17
N CYS A 202 -1.77 -0.47 12.15
CA CYS A 202 -1.31 0.41 11.08
C CYS A 202 0.20 0.65 11.16
N GLY A 203 0.91 0.37 10.06
CA GLY A 203 2.35 0.64 9.92
C GLY A 203 2.68 2.05 9.42
N ALA A 204 1.66 2.86 9.13
CA ALA A 204 1.85 4.19 8.56
C ALA A 204 2.26 5.23 9.63
N GLN A 205 2.49 6.47 9.19
CA GLN A 205 2.81 7.58 10.09
C GLN A 205 1.54 8.08 10.81
N ILE A 206 1.29 7.49 11.97
CA ILE A 206 0.11 7.71 12.81
C ILE A 206 0.39 8.68 13.97
N GLN A 207 -0.66 9.16 14.63
CA GLN A 207 -0.62 10.14 15.72
C GLN A 207 0.10 11.46 15.39
N GLN A 208 0.01 11.91 14.15
CA GLN A 208 0.56 13.18 13.69
C GLN A 208 -0.44 13.93 12.83
N ARG A 209 -0.26 15.25 12.72
CA ARG A 209 -1.09 16.05 11.81
C ARG A 209 -0.74 15.70 10.38
N GLU A 210 -1.77 15.70 9.54
CA GLU A 210 -1.63 15.53 8.11
C GLU A 210 -0.89 16.72 7.48
N ALA A 211 -0.02 16.42 6.53
CA ALA A 211 0.68 17.37 5.68
C ALA A 211 0.43 17.00 4.21
N PHE A 212 0.17 18.00 3.38
CA PHE A 212 -0.12 17.82 1.95
C PHE A 212 1.16 17.89 1.12
N PHE A 213 1.22 17.07 0.08
CA PHE A 213 2.24 17.19 -0.97
C PHE A 213 1.91 18.34 -1.91
N ASN A 214 2.79 18.66 -2.86
CA ASN A 214 2.49 19.56 -3.96
C ASN A 214 1.57 18.87 -5.00
N VAL A 215 0.32 18.62 -4.59
CA VAL A 215 -0.70 17.89 -5.38
C VAL A 215 -0.84 18.48 -6.78
N ARG A 216 -0.84 19.82 -6.86
CA ARG A 216 -0.91 20.57 -8.11
C ARG A 216 0.21 20.18 -9.07
N ALA A 217 1.47 20.26 -8.64
CA ALA A 217 2.60 19.95 -9.51
C ALA A 217 2.58 18.48 -9.98
N HIS A 218 2.24 17.54 -9.09
CA HIS A 218 2.17 16.13 -9.46
C HIS A 218 1.08 15.85 -10.51
N LEU A 219 -0.10 16.43 -10.33
CA LEU A 219 -1.19 16.28 -11.30
C LEU A 219 -0.88 16.98 -12.63
N GLU A 220 -0.31 18.19 -12.58
CA GLU A 220 0.12 18.91 -13.80
C GLU A 220 1.13 18.10 -14.62
N ASN A 221 2.08 17.45 -13.96
CA ASN A 221 3.03 16.58 -14.63
C ASN A 221 2.36 15.39 -15.31
N ALA A 222 1.46 14.70 -14.60
CA ALA A 222 0.72 13.58 -15.17
C ALA A 222 -0.09 14.02 -16.40
N CYS A 223 -0.80 15.15 -16.31
CA CYS A 223 -1.56 15.71 -17.43
C CYS A 223 -0.67 16.13 -18.62
N ARG A 224 0.46 16.79 -18.37
CA ARG A 224 1.42 17.18 -19.41
C ARG A 224 1.94 15.95 -20.17
N ILE A 225 2.30 14.89 -19.45
CA ILE A 225 2.81 13.65 -20.04
C ILE A 225 1.69 12.94 -20.81
N ALA A 226 0.47 12.88 -20.25
CA ALA A 226 -0.69 12.32 -20.92
C ALA A 226 -0.99 13.03 -22.25
N GLU A 227 -1.01 14.37 -22.26
CA GLU A 227 -1.21 15.17 -23.49
C GLU A 227 -0.12 14.89 -24.52
N ARG A 228 1.16 14.88 -24.09
CA ARG A 228 2.31 14.54 -24.95
C ARG A 228 2.16 13.14 -25.59
N LEU A 229 1.66 12.17 -24.83
CA LEU A 229 1.49 10.78 -25.26
C LEU A 229 0.15 10.52 -26.00
N GLY A 230 -0.72 11.53 -26.09
CA GLY A 230 -2.04 11.44 -26.73
C GLY A 230 -3.07 10.64 -25.93
N LEU A 231 -2.94 10.59 -24.60
CA LEU A 231 -3.92 9.96 -23.71
C LEU A 231 -5.04 10.95 -23.37
N THR A 232 -6.28 10.44 -23.34
CA THR A 232 -7.49 11.25 -23.10
C THR A 232 -8.07 11.08 -21.71
N SER A 233 -7.47 10.24 -20.88
CA SER A 233 -7.94 9.97 -19.53
C SER A 233 -6.81 9.56 -18.62
N LEU A 234 -6.93 9.91 -17.34
CA LEU A 234 -6.09 9.46 -16.24
C LEU A 234 -6.99 9.00 -15.09
N TYR A 235 -6.63 7.87 -14.47
CA TYR A 235 -7.26 7.41 -13.24
C TYR A 235 -6.22 7.41 -12.13
N LEU A 236 -6.50 8.05 -11.00
CA LEU A 236 -5.52 8.23 -9.93
C LEU A 236 -6.05 7.84 -8.55
N TYR A 237 -5.24 7.09 -7.83
CA TYR A 237 -5.38 6.88 -6.39
C TYR A 237 -4.72 8.03 -5.63
N CYS A 238 -5.52 8.83 -4.92
CA CYS A 238 -5.05 9.88 -4.03
C CYS A 238 -4.52 9.26 -2.73
N THR A 239 -3.21 9.22 -2.55
CA THR A 239 -2.62 8.62 -1.34
C THR A 239 -2.87 9.52 -0.13
N SER A 240 -3.73 9.06 0.75
CA SER A 240 -4.00 9.65 2.06
C SER A 240 -4.36 8.53 3.03
N LEU A 241 -3.97 8.67 4.31
CA LEU A 241 -4.35 7.70 5.34
C LEU A 241 -5.82 7.87 5.80
N ASP A 242 -6.36 9.08 5.66
CA ASP A 242 -7.77 9.41 5.84
C ASP A 242 -8.09 10.73 5.12
N PHE A 243 -8.61 10.64 3.89
CA PHE A 243 -8.77 11.80 2.99
C PHE A 243 -9.55 12.95 3.61
N PHE A 244 -10.60 12.63 4.38
CA PHE A 244 -11.50 13.62 4.97
C PHE A 244 -11.15 13.99 6.43
N GLN A 245 -9.95 13.64 6.90
CA GLN A 245 -9.54 13.90 8.28
C GLN A 245 -9.65 15.38 8.68
N GLN A 246 -9.45 16.30 7.73
CA GLN A 246 -9.60 17.75 7.96
C GLN A 246 -11.05 18.19 8.25
N GLY A 247 -12.05 17.35 7.95
CA GLY A 247 -13.46 17.59 8.27
C GLY A 247 -13.82 17.29 9.73
N LEU A 248 -12.93 16.64 10.49
CA LEU A 248 -13.16 16.31 11.89
C LEU A 248 -13.03 17.55 12.81
N PRO A 249 -13.59 17.52 14.03
CA PRO A 249 -13.41 18.59 15.00
C PRO A 249 -11.93 18.92 15.25
N GLY A 250 -11.55 20.18 15.02
CA GLY A 250 -10.16 20.66 15.15
C GLY A 250 -9.30 20.47 13.90
N GLY A 251 -9.84 19.88 12.83
CA GLY A 251 -9.25 19.89 11.49
C GLY A 251 -9.36 21.26 10.82
N ASN A 252 -8.68 21.41 9.68
CA ASN A 252 -8.69 22.63 8.88
C ASN A 252 -9.29 22.34 7.50
N LEU A 253 -10.61 22.46 7.39
CA LEU A 253 -11.34 22.22 6.15
C LEU A 253 -10.85 23.09 4.98
N GLY A 254 -10.33 24.28 5.26
CA GLY A 254 -9.76 25.18 4.26
C GLY A 254 -8.52 24.61 3.56
N LEU A 255 -7.75 23.74 4.23
CA LEU A 255 -6.65 23.04 3.57
C LEU A 255 -7.17 22.02 2.56
N LEU A 256 -8.18 21.23 2.92
CA LEU A 256 -8.78 20.25 2.02
C LEU A 256 -9.41 20.93 0.80
N THR A 257 -10.20 22.00 1.00
CA THR A 257 -10.82 22.72 -0.11
C THR A 257 -9.79 23.34 -1.03
N ALA A 258 -8.69 23.90 -0.49
CA ALA A 258 -7.61 24.45 -1.31
C ALA A 258 -6.91 23.38 -2.19
N GLN A 259 -6.76 22.15 -1.69
CA GLN A 259 -6.22 21.05 -2.50
C GLN A 259 -7.20 20.62 -3.60
N LEU A 260 -8.50 20.53 -3.29
CA LEU A 260 -9.53 20.21 -4.29
C LEU A 260 -9.62 21.29 -5.38
N GLU A 261 -9.58 22.57 -4.98
CA GLU A 261 -9.52 23.70 -5.92
C GLU A 261 -8.27 23.63 -6.81
N ALA A 262 -7.12 23.28 -6.24
CA ALA A 262 -5.90 23.10 -7.02
C ALA A 262 -6.03 21.96 -8.05
N VAL A 263 -6.70 20.86 -7.72
CA VAL A 263 -6.98 19.76 -8.67
C VAL A 263 -7.88 20.25 -9.81
N ILE A 264 -8.99 20.94 -9.48
CA ILE A 264 -9.92 21.51 -10.47
C ILE A 264 -9.21 22.49 -11.41
N GLU A 265 -8.35 23.36 -10.87
CA GLU A 265 -7.55 24.29 -11.70
C GLU A 265 -6.63 23.56 -12.69
N VAL A 266 -6.14 22.37 -12.36
CA VAL A 266 -5.37 21.55 -13.32
C VAL A 266 -6.30 20.96 -14.37
N GLU A 267 -7.42 20.36 -13.97
CA GLU A 267 -8.40 19.79 -14.89
C GLU A 267 -8.89 20.81 -15.94
N GLU A 268 -9.22 22.03 -15.49
CA GLU A 268 -9.66 23.12 -16.38
C GLU A 268 -8.58 23.56 -17.39
N ARG A 269 -7.29 23.39 -17.05
CA ARG A 269 -6.16 23.68 -17.96
C ARG A 269 -5.91 22.57 -18.97
N TYR A 270 -6.34 21.34 -18.69
CA TYR A 270 -6.17 20.19 -19.57
C TYR A 270 -7.53 19.60 -19.99
N PRO A 271 -8.39 20.37 -20.70
CA PRO A 271 -9.77 19.96 -21.00
C PRO A 271 -9.88 18.74 -21.93
N GLY A 272 -8.78 18.30 -22.55
CA GLY A 272 -8.71 17.08 -23.35
C GLY A 272 -8.47 15.80 -22.54
N ILE A 273 -8.23 15.90 -21.23
CA ILE A 273 -7.92 14.79 -20.35
C ILE A 273 -9.02 14.65 -19.30
N ARG A 274 -9.74 13.53 -19.32
CA ARG A 274 -10.68 13.18 -18.26
C ARG A 274 -9.93 12.65 -17.04
N ILE A 275 -10.12 13.27 -15.89
CA ILE A 275 -9.51 12.83 -14.62
C ILE A 275 -10.55 12.07 -13.80
N GLY A 276 -10.20 10.88 -13.34
CA GLY A 276 -10.95 10.14 -12.32
C GLY A 276 -10.09 9.93 -11.08
N LEU A 277 -10.66 10.15 -9.90
CA LEU A 277 -9.96 10.06 -8.63
C LEU A 277 -10.68 9.12 -7.66
N HIS A 278 -9.89 8.39 -6.87
CA HIS A 278 -10.40 7.71 -5.70
C HIS A 278 -9.47 7.90 -4.49
N ALA A 279 -10.00 7.72 -3.28
CA ALA A 279 -9.20 7.79 -2.05
C ALA A 279 -9.73 6.84 -0.96
N LEU A 280 -8.94 6.67 0.11
CA LEU A 280 -9.37 5.98 1.32
C LEU A 280 -9.74 6.98 2.42
N THR A 281 -10.79 6.67 3.17
CA THR A 281 -11.27 7.52 4.27
C THR A 281 -11.90 6.68 5.38
N ARG A 282 -12.00 7.24 6.58
CA ARG A 282 -12.92 6.72 7.59
C ARG A 282 -14.35 7.20 7.29
N ALA A 283 -15.34 6.42 7.71
CA ALA A 283 -16.75 6.74 7.52
C ALA A 283 -17.19 7.99 8.31
N ASP A 284 -16.67 8.17 9.53
CA ASP A 284 -16.96 9.34 10.36
C ASP A 284 -16.33 10.62 9.80
N SER A 285 -15.08 10.54 9.32
CA SER A 285 -14.40 11.64 8.62
C SER A 285 -15.17 12.07 7.37
N TYR A 286 -15.56 11.11 6.53
CA TYR A 286 -16.39 11.35 5.36
C TYR A 286 -17.71 12.04 5.72
N ASN A 287 -18.46 11.47 6.66
CA ASN A 287 -19.75 12.00 7.10
C ASN A 287 -19.63 13.39 7.74
N ALA A 288 -18.49 13.73 8.35
CA ALA A 288 -18.25 15.06 8.89
C ALA A 288 -17.98 16.08 7.78
N ALA A 289 -17.13 15.74 6.80
CA ALA A 289 -16.74 16.64 5.72
C ALA A 289 -17.87 16.86 4.70
N MET A 290 -18.54 15.80 4.26
CA MET A 290 -19.51 15.82 3.15
C MET A 290 -20.86 16.48 3.51
N ARG A 291 -21.07 16.83 4.79
CA ARG A 291 -22.17 17.73 5.20
C ARG A 291 -22.01 19.14 4.65
N SER A 292 -20.79 19.56 4.32
CA SER A 292 -20.53 20.84 3.70
C SER A 292 -20.83 20.76 2.21
N GLU A 293 -21.82 21.54 1.74
CA GLU A 293 -22.17 21.59 0.31
C GLU A 293 -20.98 22.03 -0.56
N GLN A 294 -20.14 22.93 -0.05
CA GLN A 294 -18.93 23.37 -0.73
C GLN A 294 -17.94 22.21 -0.92
N VAL A 295 -17.69 21.42 0.12
CA VAL A 295 -16.76 20.29 0.03
C VAL A 295 -17.29 19.26 -0.95
N ARG A 296 -18.59 18.95 -0.86
CA ARG A 296 -19.25 18.03 -1.77
C ARG A 296 -19.15 18.47 -3.23
N ASP A 297 -19.43 19.75 -3.53
CA ASP A 297 -19.29 20.30 -4.88
C ASP A 297 -17.84 20.18 -5.39
N LEU A 298 -16.87 20.57 -4.56
CA LEU A 298 -15.45 20.50 -4.91
C LEU A 298 -14.96 19.07 -5.15
N VAL A 299 -15.39 18.10 -4.33
CA VAL A 299 -15.05 16.68 -4.50
C VAL A 299 -15.55 16.16 -5.85
N LEU A 300 -16.82 16.43 -6.18
CA LEU A 300 -17.42 15.98 -7.45
C LEU A 300 -16.76 16.67 -8.65
N ARG A 301 -16.50 17.98 -8.55
CA ARG A 301 -15.84 18.75 -9.61
C ARG A 301 -14.39 18.39 -9.82
N ALA A 302 -13.69 17.89 -8.79
CA ALA A 302 -12.32 17.43 -8.89
C ALA A 302 -12.19 16.05 -9.56
N GLY A 303 -13.31 15.40 -9.91
CA GLY A 303 -13.32 14.10 -10.57
C GLY A 303 -13.29 12.89 -9.64
N PHE A 304 -13.58 13.06 -8.34
CA PHE A 304 -13.75 11.91 -7.45
C PHE A 304 -14.99 11.10 -7.83
N ASP A 305 -14.80 9.80 -8.01
CA ASP A 305 -15.88 8.85 -8.28
C ASP A 305 -16.03 7.78 -7.20
N ARG A 306 -15.03 7.61 -6.33
CA ARG A 306 -14.96 6.46 -5.42
C ARG A 306 -14.23 6.80 -4.12
N PHE A 307 -14.74 6.22 -3.03
CA PHE A 307 -14.07 6.25 -1.72
C PHE A 307 -14.12 4.88 -1.04
N GLY A 308 -12.96 4.38 -0.63
CA GLY A 308 -12.86 3.17 0.16
C GLY A 308 -12.88 3.43 1.66
N PHE A 309 -13.71 2.67 2.37
CA PHE A 309 -13.86 2.79 3.82
C PHE A 309 -13.14 1.66 4.52
N GLY A 310 -11.99 1.96 5.12
CA GLY A 310 -11.31 1.04 6.02
C GLY A 310 -12.19 0.78 7.23
N ALA A 311 -12.92 -0.33 7.23
CA ALA A 311 -13.79 -0.75 8.32
C ALA A 311 -13.09 -1.76 9.24
N ASP A 312 -12.16 -2.58 8.72
CA ASP A 312 -11.19 -3.41 9.47
C ASP A 312 -11.81 -4.29 10.60
N GLY A 313 -12.58 -5.33 10.26
CA GLY A 313 -13.03 -6.37 11.22
C GLY A 313 -14.19 -5.97 12.14
N ALA A 314 -14.85 -4.87 11.84
CA ALA A 314 -15.46 -4.03 12.86
C ALA A 314 -16.98 -4.05 12.94
N ALA A 315 -17.64 -5.19 12.74
CA ALA A 315 -19.04 -5.24 13.16
C ALA A 315 -19.17 -5.10 14.69
N SER A 316 -18.17 -5.60 15.45
CA SER A 316 -18.16 -5.56 16.91
C SER A 316 -17.46 -4.32 17.48
N VAL A 317 -18.15 -3.60 18.38
CA VAL A 317 -17.59 -2.46 19.13
C VAL A 317 -16.40 -2.88 20.00
N ALA A 318 -16.42 -4.10 20.54
CA ALA A 318 -15.33 -4.60 21.38
C ALA A 318 -14.03 -4.75 20.57
N VAL A 319 -14.16 -5.30 19.37
CA VAL A 319 -13.08 -5.50 18.40
C VAL A 319 -12.52 -4.14 17.95
N LEU A 320 -13.38 -3.17 17.63
CA LEU A 320 -12.98 -1.79 17.30
C LEU A 320 -12.18 -1.07 18.39
N ARG A 321 -12.57 -1.26 19.65
CA ARG A 321 -11.87 -0.69 20.79
C ARG A 321 -10.50 -1.32 20.99
N ALA A 322 -10.37 -2.63 20.79
CA ALA A 322 -9.09 -3.33 20.85
C ALA A 322 -8.10 -2.80 19.80
N MET A 323 -8.60 -2.47 18.60
CA MET A 323 -7.82 -1.86 17.53
C MET A 323 -7.47 -0.38 17.74
N ARG A 324 -8.02 0.26 18.77
CA ARG A 324 -7.93 1.72 19.01
C ARG A 324 -8.47 2.56 17.85
N LYS A 325 -9.49 2.06 17.16
CA LYS A 325 -10.09 2.75 16.02
C LYS A 325 -11.12 3.82 16.42
N HIS A 326 -11.58 3.80 17.68
CA HIS A 326 -12.49 4.79 18.27
C HIS A 326 -13.72 5.07 17.39
N ALA A 327 -14.40 4.00 16.94
CA ALA A 327 -15.51 4.07 15.99
C ALA A 327 -16.74 3.31 16.50
N ASP A 328 -17.20 3.62 17.71
CA ASP A 328 -18.32 2.92 18.36
C ASP A 328 -19.64 2.96 17.55
N THR A 329 -19.75 3.87 16.58
CA THR A 329 -20.92 4.06 15.68
C THR A 329 -20.65 3.61 14.23
N LEU A 330 -19.57 2.85 13.98
CA LEU A 330 -19.11 2.54 12.63
C LEU A 330 -20.21 2.01 11.70
N ARG A 331 -21.05 1.08 12.18
CA ARG A 331 -22.15 0.52 11.37
C ARG A 331 -23.10 1.60 10.84
N SER A 332 -23.56 2.50 11.71
CA SER A 332 -24.44 3.60 11.30
C SER A 332 -23.71 4.62 10.45
N ASP A 333 -22.43 4.86 10.71
CA ASP A 333 -21.62 5.78 9.92
C ASP A 333 -21.40 5.24 8.49
N LEU A 334 -21.13 3.95 8.33
CA LEU A 334 -21.00 3.29 7.03
C LEU A 334 -22.30 3.35 6.24
N ILE A 335 -23.43 2.97 6.84
CA ILE A 335 -24.73 3.02 6.15
C ILE A 335 -25.04 4.45 5.71
N THR A 336 -24.78 5.45 6.55
CA THR A 336 -24.97 6.86 6.23
C THR A 336 -24.07 7.30 5.08
N ALA A 337 -22.78 6.93 5.12
CA ALA A 337 -21.81 7.28 4.10
C ALA A 337 -22.17 6.65 2.73
N PHE A 338 -22.51 5.35 2.72
CA PHE A 338 -22.88 4.62 1.52
C PHE A 338 -24.16 5.17 0.90
N GLN A 339 -25.19 5.45 1.71
CA GLN A 339 -26.40 6.09 1.23
C GLN A 339 -26.11 7.45 0.59
N HIS A 340 -25.32 8.30 1.26
CA HIS A 340 -24.92 9.58 0.68
C HIS A 340 -24.13 9.40 -0.63
N MET A 341 -23.26 8.40 -0.72
CA MET A 341 -22.50 8.13 -1.94
C MET A 341 -23.41 7.73 -3.11
N GLU A 342 -24.36 6.83 -2.92
CA GLU A 342 -25.33 6.47 -3.97
C GLU A 342 -26.16 7.66 -4.43
N GLU A 343 -26.62 8.50 -3.50
CA GLU A 343 -27.38 9.73 -3.79
C GLU A 343 -26.59 10.73 -4.66
N HIS A 344 -25.26 10.64 -4.65
CA HIS A 344 -24.35 11.53 -5.39
C HIS A 344 -23.54 10.81 -6.48
N ALA A 345 -23.95 9.59 -6.87
CA ALA A 345 -23.30 8.79 -7.89
C ALA A 345 -21.80 8.50 -7.64
N LEU A 346 -21.42 8.39 -6.36
CA LEU A 346 -20.10 7.91 -5.93
C LEU A 346 -20.16 6.41 -5.61
N VAL A 347 -19.05 5.70 -5.85
CA VAL A 347 -18.88 4.26 -5.61
C VAL A 347 -18.24 4.03 -4.23
N PRO A 348 -18.97 3.49 -3.25
CA PRO A 348 -18.38 3.15 -1.95
C PRO A 348 -17.64 1.81 -2.03
N GLU A 349 -16.38 1.76 -1.58
CA GLU A 349 -15.67 0.49 -1.42
C GLU A 349 -15.67 0.01 0.03
N ILE A 350 -15.97 -1.27 0.20
CA ILE A 350 -15.98 -2.01 1.45
C ILE A 350 -14.56 -2.56 1.67
N LEU A 351 -13.71 -1.79 2.36
CA LEU A 351 -12.36 -2.23 2.74
C LEU A 351 -12.42 -2.91 4.12
N TYR A 352 -12.52 -4.25 4.14
CA TYR A 352 -12.69 -5.03 5.37
C TYR A 352 -11.55 -6.00 5.61
N VAL A 353 -11.31 -6.25 6.90
CA VAL A 353 -10.29 -7.18 7.38
C VAL A 353 -10.94 -8.26 8.23
N PHE A 354 -10.57 -9.53 8.06
CA PHE A 354 -11.06 -10.67 8.85
C PHE A 354 -9.94 -11.30 9.66
N GLY A 355 -10.20 -11.68 10.91
CA GLY A 355 -9.26 -12.42 11.75
C GLY A 355 -8.33 -11.57 12.61
N ILE A 356 -8.75 -10.38 13.02
CA ILE A 356 -7.95 -9.66 14.03
C ILE A 356 -7.92 -10.47 15.35
N PRO A 357 -6.90 -10.32 16.22
CA PRO A 357 -6.67 -11.23 17.33
C PRO A 357 -7.83 -11.34 18.31
N GLU A 358 -8.66 -10.31 18.41
CA GLU A 358 -9.81 -10.23 19.29
C GLU A 358 -11.11 -10.76 18.68
N GLU A 359 -11.12 -11.17 17.41
CA GLU A 359 -12.30 -11.75 16.78
C GLU A 359 -12.60 -13.18 17.28
N THR A 360 -13.89 -13.50 17.31
CA THR A 360 -14.47 -14.82 17.53
C THR A 360 -15.26 -15.23 16.30
N GLU A 361 -15.74 -16.47 16.25
CA GLU A 361 -16.68 -16.91 15.20
C GLU A 361 -17.91 -16.00 15.12
N GLU A 362 -18.48 -15.62 16.27
CA GLU A 362 -19.62 -14.71 16.33
C GLU A 362 -19.30 -13.35 15.69
N THR A 363 -18.17 -12.74 16.01
CA THR A 363 -17.81 -11.43 15.42
C THR A 363 -17.47 -11.55 13.93
N LEU A 364 -16.89 -12.67 13.48
CA LEU A 364 -16.66 -12.92 12.05
C LEU A 364 -17.98 -13.05 11.28
N VAL A 365 -18.98 -13.74 11.85
CA VAL A 365 -20.35 -13.80 11.31
C VAL A 365 -20.97 -12.40 11.22
N GLU A 366 -20.83 -11.59 12.27
CA GLU A 366 -21.33 -10.21 12.27
C GLU A 366 -20.65 -9.37 11.17
N THR A 367 -19.33 -9.49 11.04
CA THR A 367 -18.53 -8.80 10.02
C THR A 367 -18.97 -9.19 8.61
N ARG A 368 -19.09 -10.50 8.32
CA ARG A 368 -19.63 -11.01 7.06
C ARG A 368 -21.03 -10.45 6.82
N THR A 369 -21.92 -10.55 7.80
CA THR A 369 -23.32 -10.10 7.69
C THR A 369 -23.40 -8.61 7.36
N LEU A 370 -22.56 -7.77 7.98
CA LEU A 370 -22.51 -6.35 7.67
C LEU A 370 -21.97 -6.09 6.25
N CYS A 371 -20.91 -6.78 5.83
CA CYS A 371 -20.39 -6.65 4.46
C CYS A 371 -21.44 -7.03 3.41
N GLY A 372 -22.10 -8.18 3.59
CA GLY A 372 -23.19 -8.63 2.73
C GLY A 372 -24.34 -7.62 2.68
N LEU A 373 -24.75 -7.10 3.85
CA LEU A 373 -25.79 -6.06 3.91
C LEU A 373 -25.40 -4.82 3.10
N LEU A 374 -24.18 -4.31 3.24
CA LEU A 374 -23.72 -3.13 2.49
C LEU A 374 -23.72 -3.42 0.98
N LEU A 375 -23.22 -4.59 0.58
CA LEU A 375 -23.12 -4.98 -0.82
C LEU A 375 -24.48 -5.20 -1.51
N GLU A 376 -25.43 -5.79 -0.76
CA GLU A 376 -26.79 -6.04 -1.23
C GLU A 376 -27.67 -4.78 -1.21
N THR A 377 -27.47 -3.90 -0.22
CA THR A 377 -28.29 -2.68 -0.06
C THR A 377 -27.87 -1.57 -1.02
N PHE A 378 -26.58 -1.47 -1.33
CA PHE A 378 -26.01 -0.41 -2.15
C PHE A 378 -25.44 -1.00 -3.44
N PRO A 379 -26.22 -1.06 -4.54
CA PRO A 379 -25.83 -1.73 -5.78
C PRO A 379 -24.57 -1.19 -6.45
N SER A 380 -24.18 0.05 -6.16
CA SER A 380 -22.94 0.64 -6.66
C SER A 380 -21.70 0.23 -5.86
N SER A 381 -21.86 -0.36 -4.68
CA SER A 381 -20.74 -0.66 -3.78
C SER A 381 -19.85 -1.81 -4.27
N GLU A 382 -18.59 -1.76 -3.88
CA GLU A 382 -17.57 -2.74 -4.28
C GLU A 382 -16.87 -3.32 -3.04
N TYR A 383 -16.33 -4.52 -3.17
CA TYR A 383 -15.74 -5.26 -2.06
C TYR A 383 -14.24 -5.47 -2.22
N ARG A 384 -13.50 -5.12 -1.16
CA ARG A 384 -12.06 -5.32 -1.03
C ARG A 384 -11.74 -5.90 0.35
N GLY A 385 -11.70 -7.22 0.44
CA GLY A 385 -11.57 -7.95 1.70
C GLY A 385 -10.24 -8.66 1.88
N PHE A 386 -9.72 -8.63 3.10
CA PHE A 386 -8.40 -9.16 3.43
C PHE A 386 -8.36 -9.91 4.77
N PRO A 387 -7.54 -10.95 4.93
CA PRO A 387 -7.22 -11.48 6.26
C PRO A 387 -6.27 -10.55 7.03
N ALA A 388 -6.49 -10.39 8.33
CA ALA A 388 -5.72 -9.52 9.21
C ALA A 388 -4.25 -9.92 9.28
N LYS A 389 -3.38 -8.91 9.29
CA LYS A 389 -1.94 -9.06 9.50
C LYS A 389 -1.54 -8.18 10.66
N ASN A 390 -1.31 -8.81 11.81
CA ASN A 390 -1.13 -8.09 13.06
C ASN A 390 0.32 -7.74 13.32
N GLU A 391 1.26 -8.55 12.84
CA GLU A 391 2.70 -8.39 13.08
C GLU A 391 3.44 -8.04 11.79
N ILE A 392 3.41 -6.76 11.44
CA ILE A 392 4.03 -6.22 10.23
C ILE A 392 5.23 -5.35 10.66
N PRO A 393 6.44 -5.55 10.09
CA PRO A 393 7.51 -4.57 10.19
C PRO A 393 6.98 -3.16 9.90
N GLY A 394 7.15 -2.24 10.84
CA GLY A 394 6.58 -0.88 10.72
C GLY A 394 5.40 -0.60 11.63
N ASN A 395 4.65 -1.60 12.10
CA ASN A 395 3.57 -1.36 13.07
C ASN A 395 4.04 -1.52 14.53
N SER A 396 3.14 -1.25 15.49
CA SER A 396 3.45 -1.32 16.92
C SER A 396 3.66 -2.75 17.43
N ASN A 397 3.05 -3.73 16.77
CA ASN A 397 3.07 -5.13 17.16
C ASN A 397 4.37 -5.84 16.74
N TRP A 398 5.13 -5.34 15.76
CA TRP A 398 6.42 -5.94 15.38
C TRP A 398 7.40 -6.06 16.55
N LYS A 399 7.34 -5.13 17.51
CA LYS A 399 8.23 -5.12 18.68
C LYS A 399 7.57 -5.67 19.95
N ARG A 400 6.37 -6.25 19.85
CA ARG A 400 5.63 -6.71 21.04
C ARG A 400 6.36 -7.88 21.72
N PRO A 401 6.38 -7.92 23.07
CA PRO A 401 6.87 -9.09 23.81
C PRO A 401 6.11 -10.36 23.38
N GLY A 402 6.82 -11.48 23.23
CA GLY A 402 6.26 -12.76 22.81
C GLY A 402 6.18 -12.96 21.28
N TRP A 403 6.12 -11.89 20.49
CA TRP A 403 6.35 -11.97 19.04
C TRP A 403 7.84 -11.92 18.70
N ARG A 404 8.57 -10.93 19.23
CA ARG A 404 9.99 -10.78 18.98
C ARG A 404 10.74 -12.03 19.47
N GLY A 405 11.46 -12.68 18.57
CA GLY A 405 12.15 -13.94 18.85
C GLY A 405 11.24 -15.17 18.93
N SER A 406 9.98 -15.09 18.52
CA SER A 406 9.15 -16.29 18.29
C SER A 406 9.62 -17.09 17.07
N ALA A 407 9.11 -18.31 16.89
CA ALA A 407 9.45 -19.14 15.73
C ALA A 407 9.08 -18.46 14.41
N ALA A 408 7.85 -17.96 14.28
CA ALA A 408 7.40 -17.24 13.08
C ALA A 408 8.25 -15.99 12.79
N HIS A 409 8.61 -15.21 13.81
CA HIS A 409 9.50 -14.06 13.66
C HIS A 409 10.89 -14.47 13.14
N ARG A 410 11.46 -15.57 13.66
CA ARG A 410 12.74 -16.08 13.15
C ARG A 410 12.62 -16.57 11.71
N THR A 411 11.58 -17.33 11.40
CA THR A 411 11.31 -17.83 10.03
C THR A 411 11.26 -16.69 9.02
N LEU A 412 10.58 -15.58 9.33
CA LEU A 412 10.56 -14.40 8.45
C LEU A 412 11.96 -13.84 8.18
N LEU A 413 12.80 -13.75 9.21
CA LEU A 413 14.16 -13.21 9.10
C LEU A 413 15.14 -14.17 8.42
N ASP A 414 14.97 -15.48 8.61
CA ASP A 414 15.84 -16.53 8.06
C ASP A 414 15.44 -16.92 6.63
N HIS A 415 14.18 -16.71 6.26
CA HIS A 415 13.61 -17.03 4.95
C HIS A 415 12.73 -15.88 4.46
N PRO A 416 13.32 -14.85 3.82
CA PRO A 416 12.61 -13.64 3.43
C PRO A 416 11.37 -13.84 2.55
N ASP A 417 11.27 -14.94 1.80
CA ASP A 417 10.07 -15.28 1.02
C ASP A 417 8.81 -15.42 1.89
N HIS A 418 8.96 -15.74 3.18
CA HIS A 418 7.83 -15.78 4.10
C HIS A 418 7.25 -14.39 4.39
N PHE A 419 7.92 -13.29 4.06
CA PHE A 419 7.33 -11.95 4.17
C PHE A 419 6.10 -11.77 3.26
N LEU A 420 5.97 -12.57 2.19
CA LEU A 420 4.74 -12.62 1.36
C LEU A 420 3.50 -12.99 2.19
N ASN A 421 3.66 -13.74 3.27
CA ASN A 421 2.56 -14.09 4.19
C ASN A 421 2.01 -12.90 4.97
N LEU A 422 2.74 -11.78 5.01
CA LEU A 422 2.33 -10.54 5.66
C LEU A 422 1.60 -9.58 4.71
N GLY A 423 1.39 -9.99 3.46
CA GLY A 423 0.50 -9.28 2.53
C GLY A 423 -0.95 -9.37 2.94
N PHE A 424 -1.71 -8.30 2.72
CA PHE A 424 -3.14 -8.29 3.08
C PHE A 424 -3.95 -9.23 2.19
N GLU A 425 -3.54 -9.39 0.94
CA GLU A 425 -4.13 -10.33 -0.02
C GLU A 425 -3.87 -11.80 0.34
N ALA A 426 -2.82 -12.11 1.09
CA ALA A 426 -2.51 -13.49 1.48
C ALA A 426 -3.54 -14.06 2.44
N LEU A 427 -4.02 -15.28 2.16
CA LEU A 427 -4.84 -16.03 3.09
C LEU A 427 -4.17 -16.15 4.48
N ALA A 428 -4.99 -16.28 5.52
CA ALA A 428 -4.52 -16.57 6.87
C ALA A 428 -3.63 -17.82 6.85
N ASN A 429 -2.50 -17.73 7.55
CA ASN A 429 -1.42 -18.72 7.50
C ASN A 429 -0.76 -18.83 8.88
N GLU A 430 0.17 -19.77 9.06
CA GLU A 430 0.81 -20.05 10.34
C GLU A 430 1.57 -18.84 10.94
N THR A 431 1.93 -17.85 10.11
CA THR A 431 2.59 -16.62 10.54
C THR A 431 1.57 -15.64 11.15
N SER A 432 0.48 -15.36 10.42
CA SER A 432 -0.53 -14.38 10.81
C SER A 432 -1.56 -14.91 11.81
N HIS A 433 -1.91 -16.20 11.71
CA HIS A 433 -2.92 -16.87 12.51
C HIS A 433 -2.39 -18.25 12.93
N ARG A 434 -1.70 -18.31 14.07
CA ARG A 434 -1.01 -19.53 14.54
C ARG A 434 -1.97 -20.66 14.87
N ASP A 435 -3.09 -20.31 15.50
CA ASP A 435 -4.13 -21.27 15.85
C ASP A 435 -4.80 -21.84 14.58
N PRO A 436 -4.72 -23.17 14.32
CA PRO A 436 -5.29 -23.76 13.13
C PRO A 436 -6.81 -23.57 13.02
N GLU A 437 -7.55 -23.61 14.13
CA GLU A 437 -9.01 -23.48 14.09
C GLU A 437 -9.41 -22.06 13.67
N MET A 438 -8.88 -21.03 14.33
CA MET A 438 -9.11 -19.65 13.94
C MET A 438 -8.64 -19.36 12.51
N ARG A 439 -7.48 -19.90 12.10
CA ARG A 439 -6.96 -19.71 10.74
C ARG A 439 -7.92 -20.22 9.66
N MET A 440 -8.44 -21.43 9.85
CA MET A 440 -9.41 -22.05 8.94
C MET A 440 -10.71 -21.23 8.90
N LEU A 441 -11.15 -20.76 10.07
CA LEU A 441 -12.36 -19.96 10.19
C LEU A 441 -12.25 -18.61 9.46
N VAL A 442 -11.14 -17.90 9.64
CA VAL A 442 -10.86 -16.63 8.96
C VAL A 442 -10.83 -16.82 7.45
N ASN A 443 -10.14 -17.86 6.97
CA ASN A 443 -10.10 -18.16 5.54
C ASN A 443 -11.47 -18.51 4.98
N ARG A 444 -12.29 -19.27 5.71
CA ARG A 444 -13.67 -19.59 5.32
C ARG A 444 -14.49 -18.32 5.08
N TYR A 445 -14.51 -17.38 6.03
CA TYR A 445 -15.29 -16.14 5.89
C TYR A 445 -14.72 -15.19 4.84
N ALA A 446 -13.39 -15.09 4.72
CA ALA A 446 -12.77 -14.26 3.69
C ALA A 446 -13.09 -14.78 2.27
N VAL A 447 -13.03 -16.09 2.07
CA VAL A 447 -13.38 -16.72 0.78
C VAL A 447 -14.88 -16.65 0.51
N ASP A 448 -15.74 -16.93 1.49
CA ASP A 448 -17.21 -16.81 1.34
C ASP A 448 -17.61 -15.40 0.88
N MET A 449 -17.11 -14.37 1.56
CA MET A 449 -17.44 -12.99 1.22
C MET A 449 -16.85 -12.58 -0.14
N SER A 450 -15.63 -13.03 -0.47
CA SER A 450 -15.02 -12.78 -1.78
C SER A 450 -15.80 -13.46 -2.91
N ARG A 451 -16.29 -14.69 -2.70
CA ARG A 451 -17.13 -15.43 -3.66
C ARG A 451 -18.45 -14.70 -3.86
N HIS A 452 -19.10 -14.30 -2.77
CA HIS A 452 -20.36 -13.55 -2.84
C HIS A 452 -20.20 -12.24 -3.64
N ALA A 453 -19.11 -11.49 -3.41
CA ALA A 453 -18.81 -10.30 -4.19
C ALA A 453 -18.44 -10.59 -5.65
N HIS A 454 -17.74 -11.70 -5.91
CA HIS A 454 -17.41 -12.17 -7.25
C HIS A 454 -18.65 -12.52 -8.06
N ASP A 455 -19.61 -13.24 -7.47
CA ASP A 455 -20.89 -13.59 -8.11
C ASP A 455 -21.70 -12.36 -8.53
N LEU A 456 -21.53 -11.25 -7.80
CA LEU A 456 -22.14 -9.95 -8.10
C LEU A 456 -21.34 -9.11 -9.11
N GLY A 457 -20.13 -9.55 -9.49
CA GLY A 457 -19.20 -8.79 -10.35
C GLY A 457 -18.59 -7.56 -9.66
N ARG A 458 -18.47 -7.57 -8.33
CA ARG A 458 -18.10 -6.41 -7.50
C ARG A 458 -16.90 -6.66 -6.58
N VAL A 459 -16.13 -7.71 -6.84
CA VAL A 459 -14.86 -7.97 -6.14
C VAL A 459 -13.75 -7.16 -6.80
N ARG A 460 -12.96 -6.43 -5.99
CA ARG A 460 -11.84 -5.61 -6.46
C ARG A 460 -10.47 -6.19 -6.12
N SER A 461 -10.37 -6.98 -5.06
CA SER A 461 -9.15 -7.67 -4.66
C SER A 461 -9.36 -9.17 -4.56
N TYR A 462 -8.39 -9.94 -5.06
CA TYR A 462 -8.39 -11.40 -4.96
C TYR A 462 -7.42 -11.89 -3.90
N LEU A 463 -7.81 -12.96 -3.20
CA LEU A 463 -7.00 -13.61 -2.19
C LEU A 463 -5.87 -14.43 -2.83
N THR A 464 -4.68 -14.41 -2.24
CA THR A 464 -3.52 -15.20 -2.68
C THR A 464 -3.26 -16.39 -1.77
N LEU A 465 -2.66 -17.44 -2.34
CA LEU A 465 -2.18 -18.57 -1.56
C LEU A 465 -0.89 -18.17 -0.80
N PRO A 466 -0.77 -18.52 0.49
CA PRO A 466 0.38 -18.14 1.31
C PRO A 466 1.58 -19.09 1.09
N VAL A 467 2.75 -18.66 1.53
CA VAL A 467 3.90 -19.55 1.78
C VAL A 467 3.61 -20.38 3.03
N ALA A 468 3.17 -21.62 2.85
CA ALA A 468 2.77 -22.50 3.94
C ALA A 468 3.63 -23.77 4.01
N ALA A 469 3.78 -24.32 5.22
CA ALA A 469 4.41 -25.63 5.36
C ALA A 469 3.55 -26.72 4.69
N PRO A 470 4.16 -27.79 4.15
CA PRO A 470 3.41 -28.93 3.62
C PRO A 470 2.43 -29.47 4.68
N GLY A 471 1.15 -29.60 4.30
CA GLY A 471 0.09 -30.08 5.19
C GLY A 471 -0.47 -29.04 6.17
N ALA A 472 -0.07 -27.77 6.09
CA ALA A 472 -0.67 -26.72 6.89
C ALA A 472 -2.18 -26.59 6.61
N ALA A 473 -2.98 -26.51 7.67
CA ALA A 473 -4.42 -26.28 7.56
C ALA A 473 -4.69 -24.84 7.10
N ILE A 474 -4.86 -24.64 5.78
CA ILE A 474 -5.18 -23.34 5.17
C ILE A 474 -6.66 -23.27 4.82
N MET A 475 -7.20 -24.30 4.18
CA MET A 475 -8.61 -24.39 3.79
C MET A 475 -9.10 -25.83 3.97
N ASP A 476 -10.40 -25.99 4.24
CA ASP A 476 -11.11 -27.26 4.12
C ASP A 476 -11.65 -27.39 2.69
N GLU A 477 -12.23 -28.54 2.33
CA GLU A 477 -12.69 -28.77 0.96
C GLU A 477 -13.81 -27.80 0.54
N GLU A 478 -14.69 -27.42 1.48
CA GLU A 478 -15.76 -26.45 1.23
C GLU A 478 -15.21 -25.05 0.93
N THR A 479 -14.27 -24.58 1.74
CA THR A 479 -13.59 -23.30 1.51
C THR A 479 -12.79 -23.34 0.20
N LEU A 480 -12.14 -24.48 -0.08
CA LEU A 480 -11.37 -24.67 -1.30
C LEU A 480 -12.25 -24.63 -2.55
N GLU A 481 -13.45 -25.20 -2.52
CA GLU A 481 -14.42 -25.12 -3.61
C GLU A 481 -14.77 -23.66 -3.93
N GLY A 482 -15.08 -22.86 -2.91
CA GLY A 482 -15.31 -21.42 -3.09
C GLY A 482 -14.10 -20.67 -3.65
N PHE A 483 -12.89 -21.02 -3.21
CA PHE A 483 -11.66 -20.42 -3.74
C PHE A 483 -11.39 -20.83 -5.20
N ARG A 484 -11.67 -22.09 -5.58
CA ARG A 484 -11.54 -22.57 -6.97
C ARG A 484 -12.45 -21.80 -7.91
N ASP A 485 -13.68 -21.52 -7.51
CA ASP A 485 -14.63 -20.74 -8.33
C ASP A 485 -14.09 -19.35 -8.66
N ILE A 486 -13.54 -18.67 -7.64
CA ILE A 486 -12.91 -17.35 -7.79
C ILE A 486 -11.66 -17.46 -8.69
N ALA A 487 -10.79 -18.44 -8.41
CA ALA A 487 -9.53 -18.63 -9.13
C ALA A 487 -9.73 -18.99 -10.61
N ALA A 488 -10.81 -19.70 -10.93
CA ALA A 488 -11.12 -20.09 -12.30
C ALA A 488 -11.36 -18.88 -13.23
N HIS A 489 -11.68 -17.71 -12.66
CA HIS A 489 -11.84 -16.47 -13.43
C HIS A 489 -10.52 -16.01 -14.09
N TYR A 490 -9.38 -16.20 -13.42
CA TYR A 490 -8.09 -15.68 -13.87
C TYR A 490 -7.04 -16.76 -14.18
N ALA A 491 -7.24 -17.98 -13.67
CA ALA A 491 -6.34 -19.11 -13.88
C ALA A 491 -7.12 -20.44 -13.95
N PRO A 492 -7.96 -20.66 -14.99
CA PRO A 492 -8.87 -21.80 -15.06
C PRO A 492 -8.17 -23.16 -14.96
N ASP A 493 -7.03 -23.33 -15.63
CA ASP A 493 -6.30 -24.60 -15.64
C ASP A 493 -5.70 -24.92 -14.26
N ALA A 494 -5.07 -23.94 -13.61
CA ALA A 494 -4.51 -24.10 -12.27
C ALA A 494 -5.60 -24.28 -11.20
N ALA A 495 -6.73 -23.58 -11.34
CA ALA A 495 -7.87 -23.72 -10.44
C ALA A 495 -8.50 -25.12 -10.49
N ALA A 496 -8.58 -25.73 -11.69
CA ALA A 496 -9.10 -27.08 -11.87
C ALA A 496 -8.25 -28.17 -11.20
N GLU A 497 -6.93 -27.94 -11.09
CA GLU A 497 -5.98 -28.87 -10.47
C GLU A 497 -5.83 -28.68 -8.95
N LEU A 498 -6.39 -27.59 -8.40
CA LEU A 498 -6.18 -27.20 -7.02
C LEU A 498 -6.77 -28.24 -6.06
N ARG A 499 -6.02 -28.61 -5.03
CA ARG A 499 -6.38 -29.54 -3.96
C ARG A 499 -5.76 -29.04 -2.65
N THR A 500 -6.29 -29.49 -1.53
CA THR A 500 -5.74 -29.12 -0.21
C THR A 500 -4.29 -29.59 -0.03
N ASP A 501 -3.84 -30.60 -0.78
CA ASP A 501 -2.49 -31.17 -0.69
C ASP A 501 -1.45 -30.57 -1.65
N ASN A 502 -1.86 -29.77 -2.64
CA ASN A 502 -0.96 -29.18 -3.65
C ASN A 502 -0.96 -27.63 -3.69
N LEU A 503 -1.54 -26.97 -2.68
CA LEU A 503 -1.61 -25.50 -2.62
C LEU A 503 -0.24 -24.82 -2.81
N ALA A 504 0.81 -25.37 -2.19
CA ALA A 504 2.16 -24.80 -2.27
C ALA A 504 2.77 -24.92 -3.69
N GLU A 505 2.46 -25.99 -4.41
CA GLU A 505 2.93 -26.23 -5.77
C GLU A 505 2.28 -25.26 -6.77
N LEU A 506 0.97 -25.05 -6.64
CA LEU A 506 0.21 -24.19 -7.54
C LEU A 506 0.28 -22.69 -7.19
N ARG A 507 0.78 -22.34 -5.99
CA ARG A 507 0.89 -20.94 -5.53
C ARG A 507 1.54 -20.01 -6.55
N PRO A 508 2.73 -20.27 -7.11
CA PRO A 508 3.38 -19.31 -8.01
C PRO A 508 2.55 -19.05 -9.28
N VAL A 509 1.95 -20.09 -9.84
CA VAL A 509 1.10 -19.99 -11.04
C VAL A 509 -0.19 -19.23 -10.75
N LEU A 510 -0.85 -19.53 -9.62
CA LEU A 510 -2.10 -18.86 -9.24
C LEU A 510 -1.87 -17.40 -8.88
N ASN A 511 -0.90 -17.11 -8.00
CA ASN A 511 -0.67 -15.77 -7.51
C ASN A 511 -0.16 -14.80 -8.60
N SER A 512 0.64 -15.28 -9.56
CA SER A 512 1.09 -14.47 -10.71
C SER A 512 -0.02 -14.21 -11.74
N ALA A 513 -1.07 -15.04 -11.75
CA ALA A 513 -2.20 -14.88 -12.66
C ALA A 513 -3.28 -13.93 -12.15
N ILE A 514 -3.28 -13.60 -10.85
CA ILE A 514 -4.28 -12.70 -10.25
C ILE A 514 -4.24 -11.35 -10.95
N PRO A 515 -5.39 -10.84 -11.43
CA PRO A 515 -5.48 -9.46 -11.87
C PRO A 515 -5.28 -8.58 -10.63
N LYS A 516 -4.24 -7.75 -10.67
CA LYS A 516 -4.03 -6.73 -9.64
C LYS A 516 -5.20 -5.75 -9.70
N ASP A 517 -5.56 -5.20 -8.54
CA ASP A 517 -6.78 -4.42 -8.30
C ASP A 517 -7.22 -3.59 -9.54
N TYR A 518 -8.45 -3.83 -10.04
CA TYR A 518 -9.07 -3.16 -11.20
C TYR A 518 -9.78 -1.86 -10.85
#